data_AF-A6LER7-F1
#
_entry.id   AF-A6LER7-F1
#
_cell.length_a   1.000
_cell.length_b   1.000
_cell.length_c   1.000
_cell.angle_alpha   90.00
_cell.angle_beta   90.00
_cell.angle_gamma   90.00
#
_symmetry.space_group_name_H-M   'P 1'
#
loop_
_entity.id
_entity.type
_entity.pdbx_description
1 polymer ?
#
loop_
_entity_poly.entity_id
_entity_poly.type
_entity_poly.pdbx_seq_one_letter_code
_entity_poly.pdbx_strand_id
1 'polypeptide(L)'
;MITIGTLKLDLVADREPFVHDLYGRWDTFNRTSLEGIVDEILSRYDTEDELIRIESLDLDLGELEEDEFYEQFPRRLAERLDETFASYLRSKEEHPDRIAVVPIRQSWLEVFTYYMSHGYWPWLEEERLTLPELLDKLVRTSSIELSHFLREKGKALTIRKRLVFQLDDIYQERLVHVVVPSESSFINAYARFLQDSYPEIKRPEIGKNDYRNAIWIILWGYLLSQDQGYFNRKQMVTYALRELSGYYSIYFVDLLGMLTYDLDKFASTRLFMPELLSLLKDIRLETLSEKEFTKNFSLFSLEELKALLVRREKSLTFLSGYNEEQIYLIVEQVIPAESPFVIDYARALDKEKELGMLEGKAGNDFRVLKWVFIFEVILGRSGSVYSRHQFAFSVLKELAAHYNLTVMELLGYFYRTLASGLLTAYPAVRELIIALYLNAIDDSPAGISVYYPEDLKDRLACAVALSVSCARSKSIRWSSKPFRWKAISLYGMPRRWIRGKSKGVWKEGWVTSSGC
;
A
#
# COMPACT_ATOMS: atom_id res chain seq x y z
N MET A 1 21.35 -25.34 16.60
CA MET A 1 21.81 -25.72 15.22
C MET A 1 22.47 -24.51 14.59
N ILE A 2 23.70 -24.64 14.06
CA ILE A 2 24.48 -23.52 13.52
C ILE A 2 24.38 -23.49 11.99
N THR A 3 23.97 -22.35 11.44
CA THR A 3 23.92 -22.12 9.98
C THR A 3 24.85 -20.96 9.61
N ILE A 4 25.76 -21.17 8.66
CA ILE A 4 26.69 -20.16 8.16
C ILE A 4 26.40 -19.91 6.68
N GLY A 5 25.95 -18.69 6.36
CA GLY A 5 25.57 -18.35 4.98
C GLY A 5 26.76 -18.22 4.03
N THR A 6 27.84 -17.60 4.48
CA THR A 6 29.06 -17.42 3.68
C THR A 6 30.27 -17.45 4.60
N LEU A 7 31.30 -18.20 4.20
CA LEU A 7 32.58 -18.23 4.87
C LEU A 7 33.67 -17.81 3.88
N LYS A 8 34.51 -16.88 4.32
CA LYS A 8 35.65 -16.39 3.55
C LYS A 8 36.91 -16.55 4.38
N LEU A 9 37.96 -17.08 3.74
CA LEU A 9 39.28 -17.25 4.34
C LEU A 9 40.28 -16.51 3.46
N ASP A 10 40.89 -15.47 4.02
CA ASP A 10 41.92 -14.68 3.35
C ASP A 10 43.29 -15.05 3.96
N LEU A 11 44.10 -15.81 3.21
CA LEU A 11 45.46 -16.19 3.62
C LEU A 11 46.49 -15.58 2.67
N VAL A 12 47.61 -15.14 3.24
CA VAL A 12 48.83 -14.77 2.53
C VAL A 12 49.93 -15.71 3.01
N ALA A 13 50.66 -16.32 2.09
CA ALA A 13 51.73 -17.27 2.39
C ALA A 13 52.97 -16.96 1.53
N ASP A 14 54.15 -17.26 2.06
CA ASP A 14 55.43 -16.94 1.44
C ASP A 14 55.92 -18.06 0.51
N ARG A 15 55.62 -19.33 0.85
CA ARG A 15 56.06 -20.49 0.06
C ARG A 15 54.94 -21.06 -0.81
N GLU A 16 55.13 -21.00 -2.14
CA GLU A 16 54.24 -21.63 -3.12
C GLU A 16 53.97 -23.14 -2.87
N PRO A 17 54.96 -23.97 -2.47
CA PRO A 17 54.73 -25.38 -2.15
C PRO A 17 53.73 -25.60 -1.00
N PHE A 18 53.75 -24.75 0.02
CA PHE A 18 52.80 -24.82 1.14
C PHE A 18 51.38 -24.54 0.65
N VAL A 19 51.20 -23.50 -0.16
CA VAL A 19 49.90 -23.13 -0.74
C VAL A 19 49.34 -24.28 -1.58
N HIS A 20 50.16 -24.91 -2.43
CA HIS A 20 49.75 -26.04 -3.24
C HIS A 20 49.34 -27.26 -2.39
N ASP A 21 50.06 -27.54 -1.31
CA ASP A 21 49.73 -28.62 -0.38
C ASP A 21 48.40 -28.37 0.35
N LEU A 22 48.19 -27.14 0.83
CA LEU A 22 46.96 -26.73 1.47
C LEU A 22 45.76 -26.87 0.53
N TYR A 23 45.90 -26.43 -0.73
CA TYR A 23 44.85 -26.62 -1.75
C TYR A 23 44.55 -28.11 -2.00
N GLY A 24 45.59 -28.94 -2.11
CA GLY A 24 45.44 -30.38 -2.33
C GLY A 24 44.71 -31.11 -1.20
N ARG A 25 44.77 -30.58 0.04
CA ARG A 25 44.14 -31.17 1.23
C ARG A 25 42.95 -30.38 1.76
N TRP A 26 42.52 -29.34 1.03
CA TRP A 26 41.56 -28.34 1.49
C TRP A 26 40.28 -28.95 2.04
N ASP A 27 39.66 -29.91 1.35
CA ASP A 27 38.39 -30.51 1.80
C ASP A 27 38.50 -31.18 3.16
N THR A 28 39.64 -31.83 3.44
CA THR A 28 39.88 -32.49 4.72
C THR A 28 40.18 -31.48 5.81
N PHE A 29 41.00 -30.48 5.49
CA PHE A 29 41.32 -29.37 6.39
C PHE A 29 40.07 -28.58 6.77
N ASN A 30 39.26 -28.15 5.80
CA ASN A 30 38.02 -27.41 6.01
C ASN A 30 37.06 -28.18 6.93
N ARG A 31 36.81 -29.46 6.66
CA ARG A 31 35.88 -30.25 7.48
C ARG A 31 36.36 -30.45 8.92
N THR A 32 37.66 -30.69 9.12
CA THR A 32 38.21 -31.08 10.44
C THR A 32 38.66 -29.91 11.29
N SER A 33 39.32 -28.95 10.66
CA SER A 33 40.07 -27.87 11.32
C SER A 33 39.35 -26.52 11.25
N LEU A 34 38.28 -26.42 10.44
CA LEU A 34 37.49 -25.21 10.33
C LEU A 34 36.04 -25.46 10.74
N GLU A 35 35.29 -26.26 9.97
CA GLU A 35 33.88 -26.58 10.29
C GLU A 35 33.75 -27.26 11.65
N GLY A 36 34.59 -28.25 11.94
CA GLY A 36 34.57 -28.95 13.22
C GLY A 36 34.78 -28.04 14.43
N ILE A 37 35.71 -27.09 14.32
CA ILE A 37 36.02 -26.15 15.42
C ILE A 37 34.92 -25.11 15.56
N VAL A 38 34.41 -24.58 14.43
CA VAL A 38 33.31 -23.63 14.46
C VAL A 38 32.07 -24.25 15.09
N ASP A 39 31.73 -25.48 14.71
CA ASP A 39 30.61 -26.23 15.30
C ASP A 39 30.84 -26.47 16.79
N GLU A 40 32.03 -26.94 17.20
CA GLU A 40 32.38 -27.17 18.60
C GLU A 40 32.24 -25.91 19.45
N ILE A 41 32.85 -24.80 19.04
CA ILE A 41 32.93 -23.56 19.82
C ILE A 41 31.56 -22.88 19.89
N LEU A 42 30.89 -22.72 18.75
CA LEU A 42 29.60 -22.03 18.70
C LEU A 42 28.48 -22.85 19.37
N SER A 43 28.56 -24.18 19.36
CA SER A 43 27.56 -25.03 20.03
C SER A 43 27.55 -24.82 21.54
N ARG A 44 28.65 -24.32 22.14
CA ARG A 44 28.70 -23.99 23.58
C ARG A 44 27.80 -22.81 23.94
N TYR A 45 27.45 -21.99 22.97
CA TYR A 45 26.54 -20.85 23.12
C TYR A 45 25.11 -21.16 22.68
N ASP A 46 24.86 -22.36 22.14
CA ASP A 46 23.52 -22.79 21.74
C ASP A 46 22.69 -23.07 23.00
N THR A 47 21.53 -22.41 23.12
CA THR A 47 20.59 -22.64 24.21
C THR A 47 19.21 -22.96 23.64
N GLU A 48 18.42 -23.80 24.33
CA GLU A 48 17.10 -24.22 23.84
C GLU A 48 16.11 -23.05 23.67
N ASP A 49 16.37 -21.94 24.34
CA ASP A 49 15.43 -20.82 24.51
C ASP A 49 15.86 -19.54 23.79
N GLU A 50 16.98 -19.49 23.07
CA GLU A 50 17.48 -18.28 22.38
C GLU A 50 18.17 -18.58 21.03
N LEU A 51 17.84 -17.78 20.01
CA LEU A 51 18.50 -17.76 18.72
C LEU A 51 19.45 -16.56 18.65
N ILE A 52 20.72 -16.83 18.36
CA ILE A 52 21.73 -15.79 18.17
C ILE A 52 21.94 -15.59 16.67
N ARG A 53 21.54 -14.45 16.14
CA ARG A 53 21.80 -14.03 14.75
C ARG A 53 22.94 -13.02 14.72
N ILE A 54 23.94 -13.27 13.89
CA ILE A 54 25.06 -12.36 13.64
C ILE A 54 25.11 -12.07 12.14
N GLU A 55 25.18 -10.78 11.76
CA GLU A 55 25.26 -10.39 10.34
C GLU A 55 26.63 -10.70 9.74
N SER A 56 27.71 -10.36 10.45
CA SER A 56 29.08 -10.61 10.04
C SER A 56 29.98 -10.80 11.26
N LEU A 57 30.88 -11.79 11.18
CA LEU A 57 31.90 -12.04 12.19
C LEU A 57 33.27 -12.02 11.51
N ASP A 58 34.03 -10.96 11.78
CA ASP A 58 35.39 -10.81 11.26
C ASP A 58 36.39 -11.30 12.31
N LEU A 59 37.21 -12.28 11.93
CA LEU A 59 38.21 -12.89 12.82
C LEU A 59 39.60 -12.65 12.25
N ASP A 60 40.45 -12.02 13.06
CA ASP A 60 41.87 -11.89 12.77
C ASP A 60 42.66 -12.95 13.54
N LEU A 61 43.23 -13.90 12.79
CA LEU A 61 44.02 -15.00 13.35
C LEU A 61 45.49 -14.61 13.54
N GLY A 62 45.92 -13.45 13.04
CA GLY A 62 47.30 -12.99 13.07
C GLY A 62 48.24 -13.78 12.17
N GLU A 63 49.54 -13.69 12.47
CA GLU A 63 50.60 -14.38 11.74
C GLU A 63 50.77 -15.81 12.28
N LEU A 64 50.84 -16.78 11.37
CA LEU A 64 51.04 -18.20 11.68
C LEU A 64 52.26 -18.71 10.92
N GLU A 65 53.17 -19.39 11.63
CA GLU A 65 54.34 -20.01 11.01
C GLU A 65 53.90 -21.17 10.11
N GLU A 66 54.33 -21.18 8.84
CA GLU A 66 53.86 -22.16 7.85
C GLU A 66 54.18 -23.61 8.23
N ASP A 67 55.30 -23.85 8.92
CA ASP A 67 55.73 -25.19 9.34
C ASP A 67 54.87 -25.74 10.49
N GLU A 68 54.23 -24.86 11.28
CA GLU A 68 53.36 -25.21 12.40
C GLU A 68 51.88 -24.92 12.10
N PHE A 69 51.54 -24.50 10.87
CA PHE A 69 50.22 -24.00 10.48
C PHE A 69 49.08 -24.96 10.86
N TYR A 70 49.22 -26.24 10.56
CA TYR A 70 48.17 -27.24 10.82
C TYR A 70 47.93 -27.50 12.32
N GLU A 71 48.89 -27.16 13.19
CA GLU A 71 48.73 -27.26 14.64
C GLU A 71 48.24 -25.93 15.24
N GLN A 72 48.77 -24.81 14.77
CA GLN A 72 48.46 -23.49 15.31
C GLN A 72 47.11 -22.95 14.83
N PHE A 73 46.74 -23.15 13.56
CA PHE A 73 45.50 -22.62 12.99
C PHE A 73 44.25 -23.07 13.76
N PRO A 74 44.05 -24.38 14.03
CA PRO A 74 42.93 -24.85 14.85
C PRO A 74 42.81 -24.14 16.20
N ARG A 75 43.95 -24.01 16.89
CA ARG A 75 44.01 -23.40 18.22
C ARG A 75 43.66 -21.92 18.17
N ARG A 76 44.25 -21.18 17.23
CA ARG A 76 44.00 -19.74 17.07
C ARG A 76 42.57 -19.45 16.63
N LEU A 77 42.02 -20.27 15.73
CA LEU A 77 40.61 -20.16 15.34
C LEU A 77 39.70 -20.35 16.54
N ALA A 78 39.91 -21.41 17.34
CA ALA A 78 39.10 -21.68 18.52
C ALA A 78 39.14 -20.54 19.53
N GLU A 79 40.35 -20.05 19.87
CA GLU A 79 40.55 -18.95 20.82
C GLU A 79 39.88 -17.66 20.32
N ARG A 80 40.17 -17.24 19.09
CA ARG A 80 39.66 -15.98 18.54
C ARG A 80 38.15 -16.00 18.32
N LEU A 81 37.63 -17.13 17.85
CA LEU A 81 36.19 -17.31 17.68
C LEU A 81 35.47 -17.18 19.02
N ASP A 82 35.97 -17.86 20.06
CA ASP A 82 35.39 -17.82 21.39
C ASP A 82 35.44 -16.42 22.01
N GLU A 83 36.61 -15.78 21.98
CA GLU A 83 36.82 -14.43 22.50
C GLU A 83 35.91 -13.40 21.83
N THR A 84 35.86 -13.42 20.49
CA THR A 84 35.10 -12.47 19.70
C THR A 84 33.60 -12.69 19.89
N PHE A 85 33.14 -13.93 19.83
CA PHE A 85 31.73 -14.27 20.01
C PHE A 85 31.24 -13.92 21.43
N ALA A 86 32.02 -14.26 22.46
CA ALA A 86 31.72 -13.88 23.85
C ALA A 86 31.67 -12.36 24.04
N SER A 87 32.56 -11.61 23.37
CA SER A 87 32.55 -10.15 23.39
C SER A 87 31.28 -9.58 22.77
N TYR A 88 30.88 -10.10 21.60
CA TYR A 88 29.68 -9.66 20.90
C TYR A 88 28.41 -9.89 21.72
N LEU A 89 28.32 -11.03 22.42
CA LEU A 89 27.19 -11.31 23.30
C LEU A 89 27.12 -10.36 24.50
N ARG A 90 28.26 -9.94 25.05
CA ARG A 90 28.30 -8.94 26.14
C ARG A 90 27.86 -7.56 25.69
N SER A 91 28.13 -7.18 24.45
CA SER A 91 27.80 -5.86 23.88
C SER A 91 26.53 -5.86 23.03
N LYS A 92 25.62 -6.83 23.19
CA LYS A 92 24.45 -7.00 22.31
C LYS A 92 23.52 -5.79 22.24
N GLU A 93 23.48 -4.98 23.29
CA GLU A 93 22.65 -3.76 23.37
C GLU A 93 23.28 -2.56 22.65
N GLU A 94 24.60 -2.57 22.44
CA GLU A 94 25.34 -1.48 21.83
C GLU A 94 25.31 -1.54 20.29
N HIS A 95 25.06 -2.74 19.72
CA HIS A 95 25.10 -2.99 18.28
C HIS A 95 23.94 -3.89 17.79
N PRO A 96 22.68 -3.42 17.89
CA PRO A 96 21.49 -4.22 17.56
C PRO A 96 21.43 -4.64 16.08
N ASP A 97 22.07 -3.89 15.18
CA ASP A 97 22.11 -4.20 13.75
C ASP A 97 23.07 -5.36 13.43
N ARG A 98 24.06 -5.64 14.29
CA ARG A 98 25.10 -6.65 14.04
C ARG A 98 24.85 -7.98 14.74
N ILE A 99 24.29 -7.93 15.96
CA ILE A 99 23.95 -9.12 16.74
C ILE A 99 22.54 -8.97 17.32
N ALA A 100 21.72 -9.99 17.10
CA ALA A 100 20.39 -10.10 17.67
C ALA A 100 20.28 -11.42 18.43
N VAL A 101 20.08 -11.35 19.75
CA VAL A 101 19.69 -12.50 20.57
C VAL A 101 18.18 -12.48 20.71
N VAL A 102 17.54 -13.50 20.18
CA VAL A 102 16.09 -13.57 20.07
C VAL A 102 15.58 -14.76 20.86
N PRO A 103 14.75 -14.57 21.88
CA PRO A 103 14.17 -15.69 22.62
C PRO A 103 13.39 -16.65 21.68
N ILE A 104 13.73 -17.94 21.68
CA ILE A 104 13.06 -19.04 20.97
C ILE A 104 11.73 -19.41 21.63
N ARG A 105 11.52 -19.08 22.91
CA ARG A 105 10.19 -19.22 23.57
C ARG A 105 9.19 -18.23 22.99
N GLN A 106 8.71 -18.53 21.79
CA GLN A 106 7.83 -17.65 21.04
C GLN A 106 6.41 -18.16 21.14
N SER A 107 5.54 -17.25 21.57
CA SER A 107 4.14 -17.35 21.21
C SER A 107 4.04 -17.30 19.68
N TRP A 108 3.25 -18.18 19.06
CA TRP A 108 2.93 -18.11 17.62
C TRP A 108 2.45 -16.71 17.19
N LEU A 109 1.96 -15.91 18.15
CA LEU A 109 1.51 -14.54 17.94
C LEU A 109 2.66 -13.58 17.62
N GLU A 110 3.85 -13.77 18.19
CA GLU A 110 5.03 -12.94 17.93
C GLU A 110 5.53 -13.18 16.51
N VAL A 111 5.60 -14.45 16.11
CA VAL A 111 5.94 -14.87 14.74
C VAL A 111 4.99 -14.22 13.73
N PHE A 112 3.68 -14.31 14.01
CA PHE A 112 2.64 -13.69 13.19
C PHE A 112 2.76 -12.17 13.15
N THR A 113 2.98 -11.53 14.30
CA THR A 113 3.13 -10.08 14.42
C THR A 113 4.31 -9.58 13.59
N TYR A 114 5.45 -10.27 13.65
CA TYR A 114 6.63 -9.91 12.87
C TYR A 114 6.37 -10.05 11.38
N TYR A 115 5.85 -11.20 10.95
CA TYR A 115 5.53 -11.46 9.55
C TYR A 115 4.52 -10.44 8.99
N MET A 116 3.47 -10.15 9.75
CA MET A 116 2.44 -9.19 9.37
C MET A 116 2.94 -7.75 9.35
N SER A 117 4.02 -7.42 10.07
CA SER A 117 4.64 -6.10 10.04
C SER A 117 5.66 -5.98 8.90
N HIS A 118 6.58 -6.95 8.76
CA HIS A 118 7.74 -6.83 7.86
C HIS A 118 7.55 -7.52 6.50
N GLY A 119 6.71 -8.56 6.42
CA GLY A 119 6.39 -9.27 5.18
C GLY A 119 7.30 -10.45 4.83
N TYR A 120 8.18 -10.84 5.75
CA TYR A 120 9.00 -12.04 5.66
C TYR A 120 9.02 -12.74 7.02
N TRP A 121 9.37 -14.04 7.02
CA TRP A 121 9.35 -14.87 8.24
C TRP A 121 10.45 -14.44 9.22
N PRO A 122 10.14 -14.32 10.53
CA PRO A 122 11.16 -14.13 11.55
C PRO A 122 11.91 -15.44 11.74
N TRP A 123 13.23 -15.44 11.50
CA TRP A 123 14.23 -16.46 11.89
C TRP A 123 13.77 -17.94 12.01
N LEU A 124 12.86 -18.36 11.13
CA LEU A 124 12.33 -19.70 11.00
C LEU A 124 12.94 -20.29 9.74
N GLU A 125 13.97 -21.12 9.90
CA GLU A 125 14.50 -21.95 8.80
C GLU A 125 13.65 -23.22 8.56
N GLU A 126 12.50 -23.37 9.23
CA GLU A 126 11.54 -24.38 8.82
C GLU A 126 10.95 -24.00 7.46
N GLU A 127 11.53 -24.59 6.39
CA GLU A 127 11.13 -24.51 4.97
C GLU A 127 9.64 -24.87 4.69
N ARG A 128 8.78 -24.97 5.72
CA ARG A 128 7.42 -25.49 5.61
C ARG A 128 6.33 -24.65 6.25
N LEU A 129 6.62 -23.74 7.19
CA LEU A 129 5.52 -23.03 7.87
C LEU A 129 4.91 -21.97 6.93
N THR A 130 3.68 -22.23 6.49
CA THR A 130 2.89 -21.29 5.69
C THR A 130 2.04 -20.39 6.59
N LEU A 131 1.63 -19.22 6.09
CA LEU A 131 0.73 -18.31 6.83
C LEU A 131 -0.59 -19.02 7.24
N PRO A 132 -1.25 -19.79 6.35
CA PRO A 132 -2.36 -20.67 6.72
C PRO A 132 -2.10 -21.58 7.93
N GLU A 133 -0.97 -22.28 7.97
CA GLU A 133 -0.64 -23.21 9.06
C GLU A 133 -0.35 -22.48 10.38
N LEU A 134 0.33 -21.33 10.31
CA LEU A 134 0.53 -20.47 11.48
C LEU A 134 -0.82 -19.99 12.03
N LEU A 135 -1.75 -19.57 11.16
CA LEU A 135 -3.09 -19.17 11.58
C LEU A 135 -3.86 -20.32 12.20
N ASP A 136 -3.77 -21.53 11.66
CA ASP A 136 -4.43 -22.70 12.26
C ASP A 136 -3.91 -23.00 13.68
N LYS A 137 -2.61 -22.79 13.93
CA LYS A 137 -2.05 -22.88 15.28
C LYS A 137 -2.60 -21.77 16.17
N LEU A 138 -2.63 -20.52 15.69
CA LEU A 138 -3.10 -19.36 16.46
C LEU A 138 -4.58 -19.44 16.82
N VAL A 139 -5.44 -19.83 15.87
CA VAL A 139 -6.88 -19.98 16.11
C VAL A 139 -7.14 -21.03 17.20
N ARG A 140 -6.30 -22.07 17.30
CA ARG A 140 -6.44 -23.14 18.30
C ARG A 140 -5.85 -22.78 19.67
N THR A 141 -4.76 -22.02 19.69
CA THR A 141 -3.94 -21.82 20.90
C THR A 141 -4.07 -20.43 21.51
N SER A 142 -4.33 -19.39 20.70
CA SER A 142 -4.27 -17.98 21.09
C SER A 142 -5.27 -17.12 20.31
N SER A 143 -6.52 -17.56 20.23
CA SER A 143 -7.58 -16.89 19.46
C SER A 143 -7.91 -15.48 19.98
N ILE A 144 -7.87 -15.30 21.31
CA ILE A 144 -8.16 -14.01 21.96
C ILE A 144 -7.07 -12.99 21.61
N GLU A 145 -5.81 -13.41 21.72
CA GLU A 145 -4.65 -12.58 21.44
C GLU A 145 -4.52 -12.27 19.94
N LEU A 146 -4.86 -13.22 19.07
CA LEU A 146 -5.01 -12.99 17.64
C LEU A 146 -6.09 -11.93 17.34
N SER A 147 -7.25 -12.03 18.00
CA SER A 147 -8.33 -11.04 17.87
C SER A 147 -7.87 -9.64 18.30
N HIS A 148 -7.15 -9.55 19.41
CA HIS A 148 -6.56 -8.29 19.89
C HIS A 148 -5.57 -7.70 18.88
N PHE A 149 -4.63 -8.51 18.38
CA PHE A 149 -3.67 -8.08 17.36
C PHE A 149 -4.38 -7.54 16.11
N LEU A 150 -5.39 -8.26 15.59
CA LEU A 150 -6.11 -7.84 14.39
C LEU A 150 -6.82 -6.50 14.59
N ARG A 151 -7.42 -6.28 15.76
CA ARG A 151 -8.10 -5.02 16.09
C ARG A 151 -7.14 -3.84 16.26
N GLU A 152 -5.95 -4.09 16.81
CA GLU A 152 -4.96 -3.04 17.05
C GLU A 152 -4.17 -2.69 15.79
N LYS A 153 -3.56 -3.70 15.14
CA LYS A 153 -2.64 -3.52 14.01
C LYS A 153 -3.35 -3.63 12.66
N GLY A 154 -4.38 -4.45 12.54
CA GLY A 154 -5.09 -4.71 11.28
C GLY A 154 -5.85 -3.52 10.70
N LYS A 155 -5.93 -2.38 11.41
CA LYS A 155 -6.41 -1.11 10.85
C LYS A 155 -5.52 -0.60 9.70
N ALA A 156 -4.24 -0.94 9.71
CA ALA A 156 -3.30 -0.54 8.66
C ALA A 156 -3.61 -1.24 7.32
N LEU A 157 -3.71 -0.46 6.24
CA LEU A 157 -4.04 -1.00 4.91
C LEU A 157 -3.01 -2.04 4.43
N THR A 158 -1.73 -1.87 4.75
CA THR A 158 -0.65 -2.82 4.42
C THR A 158 -0.91 -4.20 5.03
N ILE A 159 -1.36 -4.25 6.28
CA ILE A 159 -1.69 -5.48 7.00
C ILE A 159 -2.95 -6.12 6.41
N ARG A 160 -4.01 -5.34 6.15
CA ARG A 160 -5.23 -5.85 5.49
C ARG A 160 -4.93 -6.45 4.12
N LYS A 161 -4.13 -5.76 3.30
CA LYS A 161 -3.70 -6.29 2.00
C LYS A 161 -2.99 -7.62 2.18
N ARG A 162 -2.01 -7.72 3.09
CA ARG A 162 -1.27 -8.97 3.33
C ARG A 162 -2.18 -10.12 3.74
N LEU A 163 -3.15 -9.88 4.63
CA LEU A 163 -4.17 -10.87 4.98
C LEU A 163 -4.98 -11.32 3.77
N VAL A 164 -5.45 -10.38 2.95
CA VAL A 164 -6.37 -10.67 1.83
C VAL A 164 -5.67 -11.35 0.66
N PHE A 165 -4.46 -10.91 0.31
CA PHE A 165 -3.72 -11.46 -0.83
C PHE A 165 -3.12 -12.84 -0.56
N GLN A 166 -2.87 -13.20 0.69
CA GLN A 166 -2.19 -14.47 1.04
C GLN A 166 -3.12 -15.55 1.58
N LEU A 167 -4.37 -15.21 1.90
CA LEU A 167 -5.34 -16.13 2.48
C LEU A 167 -6.57 -16.27 1.58
N ASP A 168 -6.98 -17.52 1.37
CA ASP A 168 -8.23 -17.85 0.69
C ASP A 168 -9.46 -17.51 1.56
N ASP A 169 -10.65 -17.67 0.98
CA ASP A 169 -11.90 -17.31 1.64
C ASP A 169 -12.17 -18.14 2.90
N ILE A 170 -11.69 -19.38 2.97
CA ILE A 170 -11.87 -20.24 4.15
C ILE A 170 -11.17 -19.60 5.35
N TYR A 171 -9.95 -19.10 5.16
CA TYR A 171 -9.22 -18.41 6.23
C TYR A 171 -9.80 -17.02 6.53
N GLN A 172 -10.27 -16.26 5.53
CA GLN A 172 -10.95 -14.99 5.77
C GLN A 172 -12.16 -15.18 6.69
N GLU A 173 -13.00 -16.16 6.37
CA GLU A 173 -14.21 -16.47 7.13
C GLU A 173 -13.92 -16.95 8.57
N ARG A 174 -12.83 -17.72 8.75
CA ARG A 174 -12.33 -18.13 10.08
C ARG A 174 -11.89 -16.92 10.89
N LEU A 175 -11.13 -16.01 10.29
CA LEU A 175 -10.70 -14.79 10.97
C LEU A 175 -11.88 -13.89 11.34
N VAL A 176 -12.91 -13.80 10.48
CA VAL A 176 -14.14 -13.07 10.83
C VAL A 176 -14.78 -13.67 12.09
N HIS A 177 -14.78 -15.00 12.24
CA HIS A 177 -15.27 -15.66 13.46
C HIS A 177 -14.42 -15.34 14.70
N VAL A 178 -13.10 -15.19 14.55
CA VAL A 178 -12.20 -14.77 15.64
C VAL A 178 -12.46 -13.33 16.06
N VAL A 179 -12.71 -12.43 15.11
CA VAL A 179 -12.89 -11.00 15.40
C VAL A 179 -14.31 -10.69 15.87
N VAL A 180 -15.35 -11.21 15.18
CA VAL A 180 -16.76 -10.92 15.46
C VAL A 180 -17.58 -12.22 15.51
N PRO A 181 -17.41 -13.05 16.56
CA PRO A 181 -17.99 -14.39 16.62
C PRO A 181 -19.52 -14.42 16.57
N SER A 182 -20.19 -13.42 17.14
CA SER A 182 -21.66 -13.35 17.18
C SER A 182 -22.31 -13.08 15.82
N GLU A 183 -21.59 -12.43 14.91
CA GLU A 183 -22.11 -11.95 13.62
C GLU A 183 -21.41 -12.59 12.43
N SER A 184 -20.48 -13.52 12.67
CA SER A 184 -19.63 -14.10 11.63
C SER A 184 -20.42 -14.82 10.55
N SER A 185 -21.53 -15.48 10.91
CA SER A 185 -22.41 -16.14 9.94
C SER A 185 -22.99 -15.16 8.93
N PHE A 186 -23.51 -14.02 9.40
CA PHE A 186 -24.07 -12.96 8.57
C PHE A 186 -22.99 -12.30 7.69
N ILE A 187 -21.84 -11.95 8.29
CA ILE A 187 -20.73 -11.30 7.57
C ILE A 187 -20.20 -12.20 6.45
N ASN A 188 -19.97 -13.49 6.74
CA ASN A 188 -19.47 -14.45 5.76
C ASN A 188 -20.50 -14.70 4.65
N ALA A 189 -21.79 -14.79 4.98
CA ALA A 189 -22.86 -14.89 3.98
C ALA A 189 -22.90 -13.64 3.07
N TYR A 190 -22.74 -12.45 3.64
CA TYR A 190 -22.69 -11.21 2.87
C TYR A 190 -21.45 -11.11 1.97
N ALA A 191 -20.27 -11.51 2.46
CA ALA A 191 -19.07 -11.57 1.64
C ALA A 191 -19.23 -12.50 0.44
N ARG A 192 -19.80 -13.70 0.65
CA ARG A 192 -20.12 -14.65 -0.44
C ARG A 192 -21.13 -14.07 -1.42
N PHE A 193 -22.20 -13.44 -0.92
CA PHE A 193 -23.19 -12.77 -1.76
C PHE A 193 -22.55 -11.72 -2.68
N LEU A 194 -21.68 -10.86 -2.13
CA LEU A 194 -20.96 -9.88 -2.93
C LEU A 194 -20.07 -10.55 -3.97
N GLN A 195 -19.29 -11.56 -3.61
CA GLN A 195 -18.43 -12.27 -4.56
C GLN A 195 -19.22 -12.96 -5.68
N ASP A 196 -20.36 -13.56 -5.33
CA ASP A 196 -21.27 -14.23 -6.26
C ASP A 196 -21.97 -13.26 -7.21
N SER A 197 -22.12 -11.99 -6.82
CA SER A 197 -22.67 -10.93 -7.66
C SER A 197 -21.72 -10.41 -8.74
N TYR A 198 -20.47 -10.90 -8.77
CA TYR A 198 -19.47 -10.50 -9.76
C TYR A 198 -19.96 -10.54 -11.22
N PRO A 199 -20.75 -11.53 -11.70
CA PRO A 199 -21.25 -11.55 -13.07
C PRO A 199 -22.09 -10.33 -13.44
N GLU A 200 -22.86 -9.78 -12.50
CA GLU A 200 -23.72 -8.61 -12.71
C GLU A 200 -22.92 -7.30 -12.73
N ILE A 201 -21.76 -7.29 -12.07
CA ILE A 201 -20.85 -6.13 -11.96
C ILE A 201 -19.72 -6.23 -13.00
N LYS A 202 -19.59 -7.36 -13.69
CA LYS A 202 -18.46 -7.67 -14.56
C LYS A 202 -18.27 -6.59 -15.63
N ARG A 203 -17.13 -5.90 -15.54
CA ARG A 203 -16.62 -4.98 -16.55
C ARG A 203 -15.25 -5.46 -17.04
N PRO A 204 -14.82 -5.11 -18.27
CA PRO A 204 -13.53 -5.52 -18.80
C PRO A 204 -12.34 -5.18 -17.90
N GLU A 205 -12.46 -4.10 -17.11
CA GLU A 205 -11.39 -3.56 -16.26
C GLU A 205 -11.33 -4.19 -14.87
N ILE A 206 -12.34 -4.98 -14.48
CA ILE A 206 -12.47 -5.53 -13.13
C ILE A 206 -12.23 -7.05 -13.18
N GLY A 207 -11.09 -7.51 -12.70
CA GLY A 207 -10.81 -8.93 -12.54
C GLY A 207 -11.59 -9.56 -11.37
N LYS A 208 -11.92 -10.85 -11.49
CA LYS A 208 -12.65 -11.60 -10.43
C LYS A 208 -11.89 -11.60 -9.09
N ASN A 209 -10.58 -11.80 -9.15
CA ASN A 209 -9.73 -11.79 -7.95
C ASN A 209 -9.57 -10.39 -7.36
N ASP A 210 -9.49 -9.36 -8.20
CA ASP A 210 -9.41 -7.97 -7.75
C ASP A 210 -10.71 -7.56 -7.05
N TYR A 211 -11.84 -7.99 -7.58
CA TYR A 211 -13.15 -7.81 -6.96
C TYR A 211 -13.26 -8.51 -5.61
N ARG A 212 -12.88 -9.79 -5.54
CA ARG A 212 -12.80 -10.55 -4.28
C ARG A 212 -11.91 -9.85 -3.25
N ASN A 213 -10.73 -9.38 -3.66
CA ASN A 213 -9.79 -8.74 -2.76
C ASN A 213 -10.32 -7.38 -2.27
N ALA A 214 -10.96 -6.59 -3.14
CA ALA A 214 -11.60 -5.34 -2.74
C ALA A 214 -12.69 -5.55 -1.69
N ILE A 215 -13.57 -6.55 -1.88
CA ILE A 215 -14.61 -6.91 -0.90
C ILE A 215 -13.99 -7.18 0.47
N TRP A 216 -13.00 -8.06 0.55
CA TRP A 216 -12.39 -8.39 1.84
C TRP A 216 -11.63 -7.22 2.46
N ILE A 217 -10.90 -6.42 1.69
CA ILE A 217 -10.20 -5.23 2.19
C ILE A 217 -11.19 -4.24 2.80
N ILE A 218 -12.34 -4.02 2.15
CA ILE A 218 -13.40 -3.11 2.60
C ILE A 218 -14.07 -3.66 3.86
N LEU A 219 -14.45 -4.94 3.86
CA LEU A 219 -15.05 -5.60 5.03
C LEU A 219 -14.10 -5.54 6.23
N TRP A 220 -12.84 -5.90 6.08
CA TRP A 220 -11.84 -5.75 7.14
C TRP A 220 -11.66 -4.30 7.57
N GLY A 221 -11.77 -3.35 6.64
CA GLY A 221 -11.77 -1.92 6.95
C GLY A 221 -12.89 -1.53 7.92
N TYR A 222 -14.08 -2.06 7.71
CA TYR A 222 -15.20 -1.86 8.63
C TYR A 222 -14.98 -2.61 9.95
N LEU A 223 -14.76 -3.93 9.91
CA LEU A 223 -14.71 -4.79 11.09
C LEU A 223 -13.65 -4.37 12.11
N LEU A 224 -12.53 -3.84 11.63
CA LEU A 224 -11.40 -3.43 12.48
C LEU A 224 -11.44 -1.96 12.88
N SER A 225 -12.28 -1.13 12.26
CA SER A 225 -12.45 0.29 12.63
C SER A 225 -13.56 0.54 13.63
N GLN A 226 -14.47 -0.42 13.85
CA GLN A 226 -15.49 -0.31 14.88
C GLN A 226 -14.84 -0.34 16.28
N ASP A 227 -14.96 0.76 17.02
CA ASP A 227 -14.80 0.75 18.47
C ASP A 227 -15.93 -0.09 19.10
N GLN A 228 -15.71 -0.65 20.30
CA GLN A 228 -16.44 -1.77 20.95
C GLN A 228 -17.96 -1.53 21.26
N GLY A 229 -18.72 -0.99 20.31
CA GLY A 229 -20.18 -0.86 20.35
C GLY A 229 -20.91 -2.06 19.75
N TYR A 230 -22.24 -2.01 19.77
CA TYR A 230 -23.09 -3.04 19.17
C TYR A 230 -22.90 -3.08 17.64
N PHE A 231 -22.71 -4.29 17.10
CA PHE A 231 -22.50 -4.46 15.66
C PHE A 231 -23.78 -4.17 14.86
N ASN A 232 -23.75 -3.13 14.04
CA ASN A 232 -24.88 -2.78 13.19
C ASN A 232 -24.73 -3.37 11.77
N ARG A 233 -25.49 -4.43 11.48
CA ARG A 233 -25.51 -5.11 10.18
C ARG A 233 -25.82 -4.17 9.02
N LYS A 234 -26.78 -3.25 9.20
CA LYS A 234 -27.22 -2.33 8.15
C LYS A 234 -26.16 -1.30 7.82
N GLN A 235 -25.50 -0.78 8.86
CA GLN A 235 -24.38 0.14 8.70
C GLN A 235 -23.22 -0.54 7.97
N MET A 236 -22.87 -1.79 8.31
CA MET A 236 -21.82 -2.55 7.61
C MET A 236 -22.15 -2.72 6.12
N VAL A 237 -23.35 -3.20 5.80
CA VAL A 237 -23.77 -3.43 4.41
C VAL A 237 -23.77 -2.11 3.63
N THR A 238 -24.31 -1.04 4.20
CA THR A 238 -24.34 0.28 3.56
C THR A 238 -22.93 0.82 3.34
N TYR A 239 -22.04 0.70 4.34
CA TYR A 239 -20.64 1.08 4.22
C TYR A 239 -19.95 0.32 3.10
N ALA A 240 -20.04 -1.01 3.10
CA ALA A 240 -19.38 -1.84 2.10
C ALA A 240 -19.84 -1.52 0.67
N LEU A 241 -21.14 -1.30 0.46
CA LEU A 241 -21.68 -0.89 -0.83
C LEU A 241 -21.22 0.50 -1.26
N ARG A 242 -21.13 1.48 -0.34
CA ARG A 242 -20.61 2.82 -0.64
C ARG A 242 -19.13 2.80 -1.00
N GLU A 243 -18.33 2.04 -0.27
CA GLU A 243 -16.90 1.89 -0.56
C GLU A 243 -16.68 1.17 -1.89
N LEU A 244 -17.45 0.12 -2.20
CA LEU A 244 -17.39 -0.56 -3.52
C LEU A 244 -17.83 0.37 -4.64
N SER A 245 -18.87 1.18 -4.41
CA SER A 245 -19.36 2.20 -5.33
C SER A 245 -18.26 3.22 -5.65
N GLY A 246 -17.58 3.76 -4.64
CA GLY A 246 -16.45 4.67 -4.82
C GLY A 246 -15.27 4.00 -5.54
N TYR A 247 -14.87 2.82 -5.07
CA TYR A 247 -13.71 2.08 -5.59
C TYR A 247 -13.84 1.76 -7.08
N TYR A 248 -15.04 1.37 -7.54
CA TYR A 248 -15.30 1.04 -8.94
C TYR A 248 -15.95 2.18 -9.73
N SER A 249 -16.14 3.36 -9.12
CA SER A 249 -16.83 4.50 -9.74
C SER A 249 -18.20 4.11 -10.33
N ILE A 250 -18.95 3.30 -9.59
CA ILE A 250 -20.34 2.92 -9.90
C ILE A 250 -21.23 3.71 -8.97
N TYR A 251 -22.28 4.36 -9.45
CA TYR A 251 -23.21 5.06 -8.55
C TYR A 251 -23.82 4.10 -7.53
N PHE A 252 -23.95 4.55 -6.28
CA PHE A 252 -24.42 3.71 -5.19
C PHE A 252 -25.79 3.09 -5.50
N VAL A 253 -26.70 3.89 -6.07
CA VAL A 253 -28.06 3.44 -6.43
C VAL A 253 -28.03 2.43 -7.58
N ASP A 254 -27.11 2.60 -8.54
CA ASP A 254 -26.97 1.67 -9.66
C ASP A 254 -26.38 0.35 -9.19
N LEU A 255 -25.36 0.38 -8.33
CA LEU A 255 -24.80 -0.81 -7.70
C LEU A 255 -25.85 -1.55 -6.87
N LEU A 256 -26.59 -0.83 -6.03
CA LEU A 256 -27.69 -1.40 -5.25
C LEU A 256 -28.79 -1.96 -6.18
N GLY A 257 -29.08 -1.27 -7.29
CA GLY A 257 -29.99 -1.73 -8.33
C GLY A 257 -29.52 -3.05 -8.93
N MET A 258 -28.28 -3.13 -9.42
CA MET A 258 -27.67 -4.33 -9.99
C MET A 258 -27.69 -5.50 -9.01
N LEU A 259 -27.32 -5.26 -7.75
CA LEU A 259 -27.32 -6.28 -6.68
C LEU A 259 -28.73 -6.73 -6.28
N THR A 260 -29.75 -5.91 -6.54
CA THR A 260 -31.14 -6.19 -6.15
C THR A 260 -32.09 -6.46 -7.32
N TYR A 261 -31.59 -6.44 -8.55
CA TYR A 261 -32.38 -6.56 -9.78
C TYR A 261 -33.00 -7.96 -9.94
N ASP A 262 -32.36 -8.99 -9.40
CA ASP A 262 -32.81 -10.39 -9.53
C ASP A 262 -32.74 -11.16 -8.19
N LEU A 263 -33.13 -10.50 -7.09
CA LEU A 263 -33.08 -11.10 -5.73
C LEU A 263 -33.86 -12.42 -5.63
N ASP A 264 -34.93 -12.59 -6.40
CA ASP A 264 -35.76 -13.80 -6.38
C ASP A 264 -35.07 -15.01 -7.06
N LYS A 265 -34.24 -14.77 -8.08
CA LYS A 265 -33.36 -15.79 -8.68
C LYS A 265 -32.26 -16.24 -7.71
N PHE A 266 -31.71 -15.31 -6.93
CA PHE A 266 -30.73 -15.61 -5.90
C PHE A 266 -31.35 -16.35 -4.70
N ALA A 267 -32.57 -15.99 -4.28
CA ALA A 267 -33.29 -16.62 -3.18
C ALA A 267 -33.67 -18.09 -3.46
N SER A 268 -33.85 -18.45 -4.74
CA SER A 268 -34.33 -19.77 -5.17
C SER A 268 -33.22 -20.80 -5.45
N THR A 269 -31.95 -20.37 -5.61
CA THR A 269 -30.84 -21.27 -5.98
C THR A 269 -29.87 -21.62 -4.86
N ARG A 270 -29.89 -20.94 -3.70
CA ARG A 270 -28.85 -21.08 -2.66
C ARG A 270 -29.42 -20.96 -1.25
N LEU A 271 -28.68 -21.41 -0.23
CA LEU A 271 -28.90 -21.11 1.19
C LEU A 271 -28.85 -19.59 1.40
N PHE A 272 -29.93 -18.91 1.04
CA PHE A 272 -30.02 -17.46 1.05
C PHE A 272 -30.56 -17.00 2.40
N MET A 273 -29.89 -16.03 3.03
CA MET A 273 -30.31 -15.47 4.31
C MET A 273 -31.44 -14.46 4.10
N PRO A 274 -32.68 -14.73 4.54
CA PRO A 274 -33.81 -13.82 4.36
C PRO A 274 -33.58 -12.44 5.01
N GLU A 275 -32.77 -12.38 6.08
CA GLU A 275 -32.42 -11.14 6.77
C GLU A 275 -31.54 -10.22 5.91
N LEU A 276 -30.66 -10.76 5.06
CA LEU A 276 -29.88 -9.94 4.14
C LEU A 276 -30.77 -9.34 3.05
N LEU A 277 -31.76 -10.11 2.56
CA LEU A 277 -32.73 -9.63 1.59
C LEU A 277 -33.59 -8.51 2.15
N SER A 278 -34.12 -8.67 3.36
CA SER A 278 -34.92 -7.61 3.99
C SER A 278 -34.08 -6.35 4.14
N LEU A 279 -32.83 -6.48 4.58
CA LEU A 279 -31.94 -5.35 4.78
C LEU A 279 -31.57 -4.65 3.47
N LEU A 280 -31.30 -5.39 2.39
CA LEU A 280 -31.06 -4.80 1.07
C LEU A 280 -32.33 -4.13 0.51
N LYS A 281 -33.51 -4.71 0.73
CA LYS A 281 -34.80 -4.10 0.37
C LYS A 281 -35.05 -2.82 1.18
N ASP A 282 -34.75 -2.82 2.48
CA ASP A 282 -34.89 -1.66 3.35
C ASP A 282 -33.95 -0.53 2.92
N ILE A 283 -32.67 -0.83 2.65
CA ILE A 283 -31.70 0.15 2.12
C ILE A 283 -32.18 0.68 0.76
N ARG A 284 -32.73 -0.19 -0.09
CA ARG A 284 -33.30 0.22 -1.39
C ARG A 284 -34.51 1.12 -1.22
N LEU A 285 -35.42 0.80 -0.30
CA LEU A 285 -36.58 1.63 -0.02
C LEU A 285 -36.17 2.96 0.61
N GLU A 286 -35.18 3.00 1.50
CA GLU A 286 -34.65 4.23 2.05
C GLU A 286 -33.98 5.09 0.99
N THR A 287 -33.20 4.51 0.09
CA THR A 287 -32.56 5.26 -1.01
C THR A 287 -33.53 5.69 -2.10
N LEU A 288 -34.59 4.92 -2.36
CA LEU A 288 -35.73 5.35 -3.18
C LEU A 288 -36.54 6.44 -2.47
N SER A 289 -36.69 6.37 -1.14
CA SER A 289 -37.34 7.41 -0.33
C SER A 289 -36.48 8.65 -0.21
N GLU A 290 -35.14 8.54 -0.25
CA GLU A 290 -34.21 9.66 -0.39
C GLU A 290 -34.32 10.25 -1.80
N LYS A 291 -34.58 9.44 -2.83
CA LYS A 291 -34.98 9.93 -4.17
C LYS A 291 -36.38 10.57 -4.20
N GLU A 292 -37.29 10.18 -3.31
CA GLU A 292 -38.57 10.87 -3.08
C GLU A 292 -38.40 12.08 -2.14
N PHE A 293 -37.40 12.10 -1.29
CA PHE A 293 -36.99 13.24 -0.47
C PHE A 293 -36.25 14.27 -1.33
N THR A 294 -35.52 13.84 -2.37
CA THR A 294 -35.05 14.73 -3.44
C THR A 294 -36.20 15.18 -4.35
N LYS A 295 -37.35 14.50 -4.37
CA LYS A 295 -38.61 15.13 -4.83
C LYS A 295 -39.17 16.13 -3.81
N ASN A 296 -39.05 15.91 -2.50
CA ASN A 296 -39.36 16.92 -1.46
C ASN A 296 -38.39 18.12 -1.46
N PHE A 297 -37.26 18.04 -2.17
CA PHE A 297 -36.39 19.19 -2.45
C PHE A 297 -37.14 20.31 -3.20
N SER A 298 -38.23 19.97 -3.90
CA SER A 298 -39.15 20.94 -4.51
C SER A 298 -39.90 21.85 -3.51
N LEU A 299 -39.70 21.66 -2.19
CA LEU A 299 -40.27 22.52 -1.15
C LEU A 299 -39.48 23.81 -0.91
N PHE A 300 -38.18 23.85 -1.25
CA PHE A 300 -37.40 25.08 -1.10
C PHE A 300 -37.46 25.90 -2.40
N SER A 301 -38.01 27.10 -2.29
CA SER A 301 -37.89 28.10 -3.34
C SER A 301 -36.42 28.50 -3.53
N LEU A 302 -36.07 28.98 -4.74
CA LEU A 302 -34.71 29.46 -5.03
C LEU A 302 -34.25 30.54 -4.04
N GLU A 303 -35.16 31.39 -3.58
CA GLU A 303 -34.85 32.48 -2.64
C GLU A 303 -34.57 31.97 -1.21
N GLU A 304 -35.25 30.90 -0.77
CA GLU A 304 -34.94 30.26 0.53
C GLU A 304 -33.58 29.58 0.50
N LEU A 305 -33.23 28.87 -0.58
CA LEU A 305 -31.91 28.27 -0.75
C LEU A 305 -30.82 29.35 -0.73
N LYS A 306 -30.98 30.43 -1.48
CA LYS A 306 -30.04 31.57 -1.44
C LYS A 306 -29.90 32.12 -0.01
N ALA A 307 -31.00 32.33 0.70
CA ALA A 307 -30.96 32.87 2.06
C ALA A 307 -30.23 31.96 3.07
N LEU A 308 -30.33 30.64 2.91
CA LEU A 308 -29.64 29.65 3.74
C LEU A 308 -28.15 29.55 3.40
N LEU A 309 -27.81 29.67 2.11
CA LEU A 309 -26.46 29.45 1.60
C LEU A 309 -25.57 30.71 1.60
N VAL A 310 -26.16 31.92 1.65
CA VAL A 310 -25.42 33.20 1.65
C VAL A 310 -24.54 33.38 2.88
N ARG A 311 -24.94 32.86 4.05
CA ARG A 311 -24.17 33.01 5.30
C ARG A 311 -23.39 31.73 5.62
N ARG A 312 -22.07 31.85 5.78
CA ARG A 312 -21.14 30.74 6.05
C ARG A 312 -21.60 29.81 7.17
N GLU A 313 -22.02 30.35 8.32
CA GLU A 313 -22.50 29.56 9.46
C GLU A 313 -23.77 28.75 9.15
N LYS A 314 -24.75 29.38 8.50
CA LYS A 314 -26.01 28.72 8.12
C LYS A 314 -25.81 27.70 7.01
N SER A 315 -24.97 28.03 6.03
CA SER A 315 -24.59 27.16 4.92
C SER A 315 -23.90 25.90 5.44
N LEU A 316 -22.97 26.04 6.40
CA LEU A 316 -22.30 24.91 7.04
C LEU A 316 -23.29 23.98 7.74
N THR A 317 -24.15 24.51 8.61
CA THR A 317 -25.16 23.68 9.32
C THR A 317 -26.12 23.02 8.35
N PHE A 318 -26.59 23.76 7.35
CA PHE A 318 -27.51 23.25 6.34
C PHE A 318 -26.89 22.13 5.52
N LEU A 319 -25.74 22.38 4.88
CA LEU A 319 -25.06 21.43 3.99
C LEU A 319 -24.51 20.20 4.71
N SER A 320 -24.24 20.29 6.02
CA SER A 320 -23.79 19.15 6.81
C SER A 320 -24.80 17.99 6.86
N GLY A 321 -26.09 18.29 6.74
CA GLY A 321 -27.17 17.31 6.73
C GLY A 321 -27.44 16.65 5.37
N TYR A 322 -26.77 17.09 4.31
CA TYR A 322 -26.96 16.57 2.95
C TYR A 322 -25.75 15.76 2.49
N ASN A 323 -25.94 14.81 1.56
CA ASN A 323 -24.87 14.10 0.86
C ASN A 323 -24.45 14.83 -0.45
N GLU A 324 -23.40 14.37 -1.15
CA GLU A 324 -22.90 15.03 -2.37
C GLU A 324 -23.98 15.12 -3.48
N GLU A 325 -24.78 14.06 -3.67
CA GLU A 325 -25.82 14.04 -4.70
C GLU A 325 -26.92 15.07 -4.44
N GLN A 326 -27.32 15.21 -3.18
CA GLN A 326 -28.28 16.23 -2.76
C GLN A 326 -27.71 17.64 -2.95
N ILE A 327 -26.41 17.84 -2.71
CA ILE A 327 -25.78 19.13 -2.95
C ILE A 327 -25.70 19.46 -4.44
N TYR A 328 -25.48 18.47 -5.32
CA TYR A 328 -25.54 18.68 -6.77
C TYR A 328 -26.90 19.22 -7.22
N LEU A 329 -28.00 18.73 -6.65
CA LEU A 329 -29.34 19.25 -6.92
C LEU A 329 -29.49 20.72 -6.45
N ILE A 330 -28.91 21.07 -5.31
CA ILE A 330 -28.84 22.47 -4.86
C ILE A 330 -28.09 23.32 -5.90
N VAL A 331 -26.95 22.84 -6.41
CA VAL A 331 -26.16 23.56 -7.44
C VAL A 331 -26.96 23.72 -8.73
N GLU A 332 -27.65 22.67 -9.19
CA GLU A 332 -28.52 22.71 -10.37
C GLU A 332 -29.67 23.72 -10.23
N GLN A 333 -30.20 23.92 -9.02
CA GLN A 333 -31.23 24.93 -8.78
C GLN A 333 -30.67 26.34 -8.64
N VAL A 334 -29.52 26.49 -7.96
CA VAL A 334 -28.90 27.80 -7.67
C VAL A 334 -28.22 28.39 -8.92
N ILE A 335 -27.55 27.57 -9.74
CA ILE A 335 -26.84 28.02 -10.95
C ILE A 335 -27.02 27.03 -12.13
N PRO A 336 -28.25 26.86 -12.67
CA PRO A 336 -28.56 25.79 -13.62
C PRO A 336 -27.66 25.74 -14.86
N ALA A 337 -27.29 26.91 -15.41
CA ALA A 337 -26.49 27.00 -16.64
C ALA A 337 -25.03 26.55 -16.46
N GLU A 338 -24.48 26.67 -15.24
CA GLU A 338 -23.07 26.40 -14.96
C GLU A 338 -22.89 25.23 -13.98
N SER A 339 -23.99 24.59 -13.57
CA SER A 339 -23.98 23.49 -12.62
C SER A 339 -23.07 22.34 -13.05
N PRO A 340 -22.99 21.90 -14.33
CA PRO A 340 -22.11 20.79 -14.69
C PRO A 340 -20.64 21.15 -14.42
N PHE A 341 -20.24 22.38 -14.75
CA PHE A 341 -18.89 22.87 -14.52
C PHE A 341 -18.57 23.01 -13.03
N VAL A 342 -19.49 23.55 -12.22
CA VAL A 342 -19.31 23.71 -10.77
C VAL A 342 -19.18 22.35 -10.07
N ILE A 343 -19.98 21.37 -10.48
CA ILE A 343 -19.94 20.00 -9.96
C ILE A 343 -18.61 19.32 -10.30
N ASP A 344 -18.17 19.41 -11.56
CA ASP A 344 -16.88 18.85 -11.99
C ASP A 344 -15.71 19.52 -11.28
N TYR A 345 -15.79 20.83 -11.07
CA TYR A 345 -14.80 21.58 -10.30
C TYR A 345 -14.72 21.10 -8.83
N ALA A 346 -15.87 20.89 -8.19
CA ALA A 346 -15.92 20.37 -6.83
C ALA A 346 -15.34 18.94 -6.73
N ARG A 347 -15.63 18.07 -7.69
CA ARG A 347 -15.07 16.71 -7.76
C ARG A 347 -13.56 16.72 -7.99
N ALA A 348 -13.06 17.64 -8.81
CA ALA A 348 -11.62 17.82 -8.99
C ALA A 348 -10.94 18.20 -7.67
N LEU A 349 -11.53 19.08 -6.86
CA LEU A 349 -10.99 19.45 -5.54
C LEU A 349 -10.93 18.26 -4.57
N ASP A 350 -11.93 17.38 -4.55
CA ASP A 350 -11.90 16.17 -3.71
C ASP A 350 -10.75 15.25 -4.12
N LYS A 351 -10.58 15.03 -5.42
CA LYS A 351 -9.54 14.16 -5.96
C LYS A 351 -8.14 14.68 -5.64
N GLU A 352 -7.92 16.00 -5.73
CA GLU A 352 -6.64 16.61 -5.34
C GLU A 352 -6.39 16.52 -3.82
N LYS A 353 -7.43 16.63 -2.99
CA LYS A 353 -7.30 16.39 -1.55
C LYS A 353 -6.82 14.96 -1.29
N GLU A 354 -7.42 13.96 -1.93
CA GLU A 354 -7.04 12.54 -1.77
C GLU A 354 -5.59 12.27 -2.18
N LEU A 355 -5.04 13.07 -3.09
CA LEU A 355 -3.64 13.01 -3.53
C LEU A 355 -2.68 13.84 -2.68
N GLY A 356 -3.15 14.40 -1.57
CA GLY A 356 -2.32 15.07 -0.57
C GLY A 356 -2.18 16.58 -0.75
N MET A 357 -3.00 17.25 -1.58
CA MET A 357 -3.01 18.72 -1.71
C MET A 357 -3.12 19.45 -0.36
N LEU A 358 -3.78 18.82 0.62
CA LEU A 358 -4.01 19.36 1.97
C LEU A 358 -3.58 18.38 3.07
N GLU A 359 -2.58 17.53 2.79
CA GLU A 359 -2.09 16.54 3.75
C GLU A 359 -1.65 17.20 5.06
N GLY A 360 -2.14 16.66 6.19
CA GLY A 360 -1.90 17.23 7.52
C GLY A 360 -2.65 18.54 7.84
N LYS A 361 -3.40 19.12 6.90
CA LYS A 361 -4.14 20.38 7.07
C LYS A 361 -5.66 20.23 7.00
N ALA A 362 -6.19 19.28 6.23
CA ALA A 362 -7.63 19.10 6.04
C ALA A 362 -8.14 17.73 6.51
N GLY A 363 -9.06 17.73 7.48
CA GLY A 363 -9.75 16.54 7.97
C GLY A 363 -11.03 16.18 7.20
N ASN A 364 -11.97 15.51 7.87
CA ASN A 364 -13.26 15.12 7.27
C ASN A 364 -14.14 16.31 6.88
N ASP A 365 -13.94 17.47 7.51
CA ASP A 365 -14.75 18.68 7.31
C ASP A 365 -14.58 19.31 5.92
N PHE A 366 -13.50 19.00 5.19
CA PHE A 366 -13.26 19.52 3.85
C PHE A 366 -14.43 19.26 2.90
N ARG A 367 -15.07 18.08 3.05
CA ARG A 367 -16.19 17.66 2.20
C ARG A 367 -17.31 18.70 2.20
N VAL A 368 -17.66 19.23 3.38
CA VAL A 368 -18.71 20.26 3.51
C VAL A 368 -18.15 21.66 3.28
N LEU A 369 -16.95 21.96 3.79
CA LEU A 369 -16.34 23.30 3.67
C LEU A 369 -16.09 23.71 2.22
N LYS A 370 -15.67 22.77 1.36
CA LYS A 370 -15.57 22.97 -0.09
C LYS A 370 -16.86 23.57 -0.66
N TRP A 371 -18.01 22.98 -0.32
CA TRP A 371 -19.30 23.45 -0.80
C TRP A 371 -19.71 24.80 -0.21
N VAL A 372 -19.41 25.02 1.07
CA VAL A 372 -19.64 26.32 1.73
C VAL A 372 -18.92 27.43 0.96
N PHE A 373 -17.64 27.24 0.64
CA PHE A 373 -16.87 28.24 -0.14
C PHE A 373 -17.38 28.38 -1.58
N ILE A 374 -17.76 27.28 -2.24
CA ILE A 374 -18.34 27.32 -3.59
C ILE A 374 -19.62 28.16 -3.59
N PHE A 375 -20.56 27.91 -2.68
CA PHE A 375 -21.81 28.67 -2.60
C PHE A 375 -21.60 30.12 -2.16
N GLU A 376 -20.66 30.37 -1.24
CA GLU A 376 -20.27 31.73 -0.85
C GLU A 376 -19.78 32.54 -2.06
N VAL A 377 -18.94 31.95 -2.92
CA VAL A 377 -18.45 32.60 -4.14
C VAL A 377 -19.55 32.77 -5.19
N ILE A 378 -20.46 31.79 -5.34
CA ILE A 378 -21.57 31.88 -6.30
C ILE A 378 -22.54 32.98 -5.88
N LEU A 379 -22.91 33.05 -4.61
CA LEU A 379 -23.96 33.93 -4.08
C LEU A 379 -23.46 35.30 -3.64
N GLY A 380 -22.19 35.43 -3.28
CA GLY A 380 -21.55 36.71 -2.95
C GLY A 380 -21.39 37.66 -4.14
N ARG A 381 -21.62 37.18 -5.37
CA ARG A 381 -21.52 37.96 -6.61
C ARG A 381 -22.86 38.59 -6.97
N SER A 382 -23.17 39.73 -6.35
CA SER A 382 -24.35 40.52 -6.73
C SER A 382 -24.03 41.36 -7.99
N GLY A 383 -24.54 40.94 -9.16
CA GLY A 383 -24.63 41.79 -10.36
C GLY A 383 -23.50 41.70 -11.39
N SER A 384 -22.48 40.85 -11.21
CA SER A 384 -21.44 40.61 -12.22
C SER A 384 -21.75 39.38 -13.09
N VAL A 385 -21.42 39.41 -14.38
CA VAL A 385 -21.51 38.24 -15.28
C VAL A 385 -20.65 37.10 -14.72
N TYR A 386 -21.21 35.89 -14.65
CA TYR A 386 -20.49 34.72 -14.15
C TYR A 386 -19.31 34.39 -15.08
N SER A 387 -18.10 34.36 -14.50
CA SER A 387 -16.88 33.92 -15.18
C SER A 387 -16.30 32.73 -14.44
N ARG A 388 -16.09 31.61 -15.15
CA ARG A 388 -15.45 30.39 -14.63
C ARG A 388 -14.07 30.69 -14.05
N HIS A 389 -13.29 31.56 -14.70
CA HIS A 389 -11.95 31.97 -14.25
C HIS A 389 -12.00 32.64 -12.88
N GLN A 390 -12.84 33.67 -12.76
CA GLN A 390 -12.99 34.38 -11.49
C GLN A 390 -13.57 33.43 -10.44
N PHE A 391 -14.54 32.58 -10.80
CA PHE A 391 -15.16 31.63 -9.86
C PHE A 391 -14.12 30.70 -9.26
N ALA A 392 -13.37 29.97 -10.09
CA ALA A 392 -12.37 29.01 -9.62
C ALA A 392 -11.29 29.71 -8.79
N PHE A 393 -10.79 30.87 -9.25
CA PHE A 393 -9.80 31.64 -8.50
C PHE A 393 -10.31 32.10 -7.12
N SER A 394 -11.54 32.60 -7.03
CA SER A 394 -12.13 33.00 -5.75
C SER A 394 -12.31 31.81 -4.80
N VAL A 395 -12.73 30.64 -5.30
CA VAL A 395 -12.85 29.44 -4.45
C VAL A 395 -11.48 28.98 -3.95
N LEU A 396 -10.45 28.96 -4.82
CA LEU A 396 -9.09 28.65 -4.40
C LEU A 396 -8.56 29.66 -3.39
N LYS A 397 -8.92 30.94 -3.50
CA LYS A 397 -8.54 31.98 -2.54
C LYS A 397 -9.15 31.74 -1.16
N GLU A 398 -10.43 31.38 -1.09
CA GLU A 398 -11.09 31.04 0.19
C GLU A 398 -10.47 29.78 0.82
N LEU A 399 -10.22 28.74 0.02
CA LEU A 399 -9.55 27.53 0.47
C LEU A 399 -8.13 27.81 0.97
N ALA A 400 -7.36 28.60 0.22
CA ALA A 400 -6.00 29.00 0.58
C ALA A 400 -6.00 29.77 1.90
N ALA A 401 -6.90 30.75 2.06
CA ALA A 401 -7.03 31.52 3.29
C ALA A 401 -7.42 30.63 4.49
N HIS A 402 -8.35 29.69 4.30
CA HIS A 402 -8.83 28.82 5.38
C HIS A 402 -7.75 27.81 5.84
N TYR A 403 -7.01 27.22 4.91
CA TYR A 403 -5.98 26.21 5.21
C TYR A 403 -4.57 26.80 5.40
N ASN A 404 -4.45 28.12 5.49
CA ASN A 404 -3.19 28.83 5.62
C ASN A 404 -2.17 28.39 4.54
N LEU A 405 -2.60 28.56 3.29
CA LEU A 405 -1.86 28.29 2.06
C LEU A 405 -1.94 29.53 1.17
N THR A 406 -1.08 29.60 0.18
CA THR A 406 -1.17 30.55 -0.92
C THR A 406 -1.93 29.93 -2.10
N VAL A 407 -2.58 30.76 -2.90
CA VAL A 407 -3.26 30.30 -4.13
C VAL A 407 -2.26 29.66 -5.10
N MET A 408 -1.02 30.14 -5.13
CA MET A 408 0.06 29.58 -5.94
C MET A 408 0.46 28.16 -5.52
N GLU A 409 0.48 27.87 -4.22
CA GLU A 409 0.72 26.50 -3.75
C GLU A 409 -0.39 25.58 -4.24
N LEU A 410 -1.66 25.96 -4.08
CA LEU A 410 -2.79 25.17 -4.58
C LEU A 410 -2.74 24.96 -6.10
N LEU A 411 -2.53 26.04 -6.88
CA LEU A 411 -2.40 25.92 -8.33
C LEU A 411 -1.20 25.06 -8.75
N GLY A 412 -0.09 25.13 -8.00
CA GLY A 412 1.08 24.29 -8.18
C GLY A 412 0.79 22.80 -7.97
N TYR A 413 -0.04 22.45 -6.98
CA TYR A 413 -0.52 21.08 -6.79
C TYR A 413 -1.31 20.60 -7.99
N PHE A 414 -2.36 21.34 -8.38
CA PHE A 414 -3.18 21.04 -9.55
C PHE A 414 -2.33 20.90 -10.83
N TYR A 415 -1.29 21.72 -11.00
CA TYR A 415 -0.40 21.65 -12.15
C TYR A 415 0.49 20.40 -12.16
N ARG A 416 0.93 19.92 -11.00
CA ARG A 416 1.69 18.65 -10.91
C ARG A 416 0.81 17.45 -11.28
N THR A 417 -0.45 17.44 -10.86
CA THR A 417 -1.44 16.40 -11.19
C THR A 417 -1.96 16.48 -12.62
N LEU A 418 -1.82 17.64 -13.29
CA LEU A 418 -2.04 17.73 -14.75
C LEU A 418 -1.06 16.85 -15.53
N ALA A 419 0.21 16.75 -15.09
CA ALA A 419 1.23 15.92 -15.74
C ALA A 419 0.99 14.41 -15.57
N SER A 420 0.27 13.99 -14.53
CA SER A 420 -0.12 12.59 -14.31
C SER A 420 -1.40 12.18 -15.04
N GLY A 421 -2.04 13.09 -15.79
CA GLY A 421 -3.23 12.80 -16.59
C GLY A 421 -4.55 12.76 -15.79
N LEU A 422 -4.56 13.19 -14.54
CA LEU A 422 -5.69 13.01 -13.62
C LEU A 422 -6.92 13.87 -13.96
N LEU A 423 -6.69 15.10 -14.44
CA LEU A 423 -7.72 16.05 -14.86
C LEU A 423 -8.19 15.80 -16.30
N THR A 424 -7.77 14.72 -16.94
CA THR A 424 -8.33 14.28 -18.23
C THR A 424 -9.83 13.96 -18.13
N ALA A 425 -10.31 13.57 -16.94
CA ALA A 425 -11.72 13.35 -16.65
C ALA A 425 -12.54 14.66 -16.62
N TYR A 426 -11.90 15.83 -16.45
CA TYR A 426 -12.55 17.14 -16.33
C TYR A 426 -11.89 18.17 -17.25
N PRO A 427 -12.08 18.08 -18.59
CA PRO A 427 -11.32 18.86 -19.57
C PRO A 427 -11.51 20.38 -19.40
N ALA A 428 -12.71 20.85 -19.08
CA ALA A 428 -12.98 22.27 -18.85
C ALA A 428 -12.30 22.82 -17.58
N VAL A 429 -12.22 22.02 -16.52
CA VAL A 429 -11.51 22.38 -15.28
C VAL A 429 -10.00 22.40 -15.53
N ARG A 430 -9.49 21.41 -16.26
CA ARG A 430 -8.08 21.33 -16.69
C ARG A 430 -7.64 22.59 -17.42
N GLU A 431 -8.34 23.00 -18.47
CA GLU A 431 -8.00 24.18 -19.25
C GLU A 431 -8.01 25.46 -18.39
N LEU A 432 -8.99 25.56 -17.50
CA LEU A 432 -9.13 26.69 -16.60
C LEU A 432 -7.97 26.80 -15.59
N ILE A 433 -7.61 25.68 -14.96
CA ILE A 433 -6.50 25.63 -14.01
C ILE A 433 -5.18 25.99 -14.71
N ILE A 434 -4.95 25.52 -15.93
CA ILE A 434 -3.77 25.89 -16.74
C ILE A 434 -3.76 27.40 -16.96
N ALA A 435 -4.88 27.98 -17.39
CA ALA A 435 -5.00 29.41 -17.63
C ALA A 435 -4.74 30.23 -16.35
N LEU A 436 -5.31 29.81 -15.21
CA LEU A 436 -5.09 30.48 -13.92
C LEU A 436 -3.63 30.39 -13.45
N TYR A 437 -2.98 29.24 -13.65
CA TYR A 437 -1.59 29.05 -13.27
C TYR A 437 -0.65 29.91 -14.13
N LEU A 438 -0.85 29.95 -15.45
CA LEU A 438 -0.03 30.76 -16.36
C LEU A 438 -0.19 32.26 -16.05
N ASN A 439 -1.42 32.74 -15.87
CA ASN A 439 -1.67 34.14 -15.52
C ASN A 439 -1.03 34.51 -14.16
N ALA A 440 -1.04 33.60 -13.19
CA ALA A 440 -0.45 33.86 -11.88
C ALA A 440 1.09 33.83 -11.88
N ILE A 441 1.72 33.19 -12.88
CA ILE A 441 3.17 33.27 -13.12
C ILE A 441 3.54 34.61 -13.77
N ASP A 442 2.75 35.08 -14.74
CA ASP A 442 3.01 36.34 -15.45
C ASP A 442 2.88 37.59 -14.55
N ASP A 443 1.99 37.54 -13.55
CA ASP A 443 1.81 38.61 -12.55
C ASP A 443 2.78 38.52 -11.35
N SER A 444 3.71 37.56 -11.34
CA SER A 444 4.62 37.34 -10.19
C SER A 444 5.83 38.28 -10.22
N PRO A 445 6.10 39.07 -9.15
CA PRO A 445 7.39 39.73 -9.00
C PRO A 445 8.46 38.65 -8.80
N ALA A 446 9.40 38.56 -9.75
CA ALA A 446 10.50 37.60 -9.75
C ALA A 446 11.06 37.35 -8.34
N GLY A 447 10.80 36.18 -7.75
CA GLY A 447 11.28 35.91 -6.40
C GLY A 447 10.67 34.76 -5.60
N ILE A 448 9.95 33.80 -6.19
CA ILE A 448 9.55 32.58 -5.46
C ILE A 448 10.19 31.37 -6.12
N SER A 449 11.24 30.84 -5.47
CA SER A 449 11.92 29.60 -5.83
C SER A 449 10.99 28.41 -5.59
N VAL A 450 10.13 28.11 -6.55
CA VAL A 450 9.42 26.83 -6.64
C VAL A 450 10.29 25.87 -7.41
N TYR A 451 10.67 24.76 -6.78
CA TYR A 451 11.45 23.69 -7.41
C TYR A 451 10.72 23.17 -8.66
N TYR A 452 11.29 23.44 -9.84
CA TYR A 452 10.84 22.91 -11.12
C TYR A 452 11.53 21.54 -11.34
N PRO A 453 10.78 20.44 -11.51
CA PRO A 453 11.35 19.25 -12.14
C PRO A 453 11.68 19.60 -13.59
N GLU A 454 12.95 19.50 -13.99
CA GLU A 454 13.46 19.98 -15.29
C GLU A 454 12.88 19.29 -16.55
N ASP A 455 12.04 18.27 -16.44
CA ASP A 455 11.67 17.42 -17.58
C ASP A 455 10.26 17.68 -18.18
N LEU A 456 9.84 18.94 -18.35
CA LEU A 456 8.53 19.23 -18.97
C LEU A 456 8.50 20.22 -20.15
N LYS A 457 9.61 20.92 -20.45
CA LYS A 457 9.66 21.81 -21.63
C LYS A 457 9.49 21.05 -22.95
N ASP A 458 9.95 19.80 -23.01
CA ASP A 458 9.95 19.01 -24.26
C ASP A 458 8.59 18.35 -24.58
N ARG A 459 7.65 18.25 -23.63
CA ARG A 459 6.36 17.58 -23.86
C ARG A 459 5.22 18.52 -24.27
N LEU A 460 5.35 19.83 -24.03
CA LEU A 460 4.37 20.84 -24.45
C LEU A 460 4.61 21.37 -25.87
N ALA A 461 5.76 21.08 -26.49
CA ALA A 461 6.08 21.49 -27.86
C ALA A 461 5.25 20.79 -28.96
N CYS A 462 4.53 19.70 -28.64
CA CYS A 462 3.79 18.91 -29.65
C CYS A 462 2.30 19.28 -29.81
N ALA A 463 1.73 20.16 -28.99
CA ALA A 463 0.27 20.41 -29.03
C ALA A 463 -0.16 21.72 -29.72
N VAL A 464 0.76 22.63 -30.11
CA VAL A 464 0.39 23.95 -30.69
C VAL A 464 1.34 24.40 -31.81
N ALA A 465 1.61 23.55 -32.81
CA ALA A 465 2.40 23.96 -33.97
C ALA A 465 1.82 23.48 -35.31
N LEU A 466 0.64 24.01 -35.65
CA LEU A 466 0.26 24.26 -37.05
C LEU A 466 0.53 25.75 -37.32
N SER A 467 1.65 26.06 -37.97
CA SER A 467 1.88 27.16 -38.93
C SER A 467 3.32 27.72 -38.88
N VAL A 468 3.91 27.86 -40.07
CA VAL A 468 5.08 28.68 -40.45
C VAL A 468 6.50 28.11 -40.23
N SER A 469 6.98 27.44 -41.28
CA SER A 469 8.25 27.66 -42.03
C SER A 469 9.59 28.00 -41.34
N CYS A 470 10.54 27.06 -41.52
CA CYS A 470 11.95 27.23 -41.92
C CYS A 470 12.98 27.87 -40.96
N ALA A 471 13.95 27.07 -40.49
CA ALA A 471 15.40 27.25 -40.79
C ALA A 471 16.32 26.24 -40.06
N ARG A 472 16.91 25.32 -40.85
CA ARG A 472 18.34 24.90 -40.89
C ARG A 472 19.22 24.79 -39.60
N SER A 473 19.65 23.53 -39.40
CA SER A 473 21.05 23.02 -39.46
C SER A 473 21.91 22.80 -38.18
N LYS A 474 22.41 21.55 -38.12
CA LYS A 474 23.79 21.05 -37.90
C LYS A 474 24.11 20.25 -36.63
N SER A 475 24.57 19.03 -36.94
CA SER A 475 25.24 17.96 -36.19
C SER A 475 26.48 18.34 -35.39
N ILE A 476 26.91 17.44 -34.48
CA ILE A 476 28.29 16.86 -34.27
C ILE A 476 28.20 15.88 -33.07
N ARG A 477 29.08 14.90 -32.82
CA ARG A 477 29.55 13.68 -33.52
C ARG A 477 30.15 12.79 -32.39
N TRP A 478 30.10 11.47 -32.57
CA TRP A 478 30.69 10.41 -31.74
C TRP A 478 32.20 10.59 -31.44
N SER A 479 32.66 10.03 -30.30
CA SER A 479 34.04 9.55 -30.14
C SER A 479 34.06 8.13 -29.56
N SER A 480 35.00 7.32 -30.03
CA SER A 480 35.05 5.89 -29.91
C SER A 480 36.45 5.42 -29.48
N LYS A 481 36.49 4.46 -28.53
CA LYS A 481 37.54 3.44 -28.24
C LYS A 481 38.78 3.83 -27.38
N PRO A 482 39.56 2.87 -26.81
CA PRO A 482 39.21 1.57 -26.18
C PRO A 482 40.10 1.13 -24.95
N PHE A 483 39.70 0.02 -24.29
CA PHE A 483 40.46 -0.97 -23.46
C PHE A 483 40.96 -0.64 -22.02
N ARG A 484 40.49 -1.42 -21.02
CA ARG A 484 41.23 -2.53 -20.36
C ARG A 484 40.33 -3.33 -19.40
N TRP A 485 40.59 -4.64 -19.34
CA TRP A 485 39.81 -5.69 -18.69
C TRP A 485 39.78 -5.59 -17.15
N LYS A 486 38.59 -5.78 -16.54
CA LYS A 486 38.43 -6.29 -15.17
C LYS A 486 37.44 -7.44 -15.23
N ALA A 487 37.81 -8.54 -14.57
CA ALA A 487 37.17 -9.84 -14.65
C ALA A 487 35.67 -9.79 -14.36
N ILE A 488 34.93 -10.55 -15.16
CA ILE A 488 33.50 -10.78 -15.10
C ILE A 488 33.20 -11.57 -13.81
N SER A 489 32.40 -11.00 -12.92
CA SER A 489 31.72 -11.75 -11.86
C SER A 489 30.53 -12.48 -12.50
N LEU A 490 30.65 -13.80 -12.65
CA LEU A 490 29.53 -14.66 -12.96
C LEU A 490 28.81 -14.97 -11.64
N TYR A 491 27.54 -14.57 -11.59
CA TYR A 491 26.56 -14.97 -10.60
C TYR A 491 26.61 -16.49 -10.36
N GLY A 492 26.99 -16.89 -9.15
CA GLY A 492 26.89 -18.26 -8.67
C GLY A 492 25.61 -18.44 -7.86
N MET A 493 24.67 -19.22 -8.38
CA MET A 493 23.54 -19.78 -7.62
C MET A 493 24.03 -20.47 -6.33
N PRO A 494 23.23 -20.49 -5.25
CA PRO A 494 23.55 -21.28 -4.07
C PRO A 494 23.59 -22.77 -4.43
N ARG A 495 24.77 -23.38 -4.28
CA ARG A 495 24.93 -24.84 -4.38
C ARG A 495 24.30 -25.48 -3.13
N ARG A 496 23.06 -25.97 -3.25
CA ARG A 496 22.44 -26.87 -2.26
C ARG A 496 23.12 -28.25 -2.31
N TRP A 497 23.80 -28.64 -1.23
CA TRP A 497 24.13 -30.04 -0.98
C TRP A 497 23.02 -30.66 -0.14
N ILE A 498 22.20 -31.53 -0.74
CA ILE A 498 21.19 -32.32 -0.03
C ILE A 498 21.75 -33.74 0.16
N ARG A 499 21.98 -34.12 1.42
CA ARG A 499 22.32 -35.50 1.79
C ARG A 499 21.04 -36.33 1.92
N GLY A 500 20.63 -37.00 0.85
CA GLY A 500 19.59 -38.02 0.87
C GLY A 500 20.16 -39.38 1.25
N LYS A 501 19.76 -39.95 2.40
CA LYS A 501 20.04 -41.35 2.74
C LYS A 501 19.18 -42.28 1.88
N SER A 502 19.71 -42.81 0.78
CA SER A 502 19.49 -44.20 0.34
C SER A 502 20.34 -44.58 -0.89
N LYS A 503 21.18 -45.60 -0.70
CA LYS A 503 21.82 -46.51 -1.68
C LYS A 503 22.14 -46.00 -3.11
N GLY A 504 23.43 -45.76 -3.35
CA GLY A 504 24.17 -46.31 -4.50
C GLY A 504 24.06 -45.63 -5.87
N VAL A 505 25.24 -45.25 -6.39
CA VAL A 505 25.59 -44.85 -7.78
C VAL A 505 25.41 -43.37 -8.13
N TRP A 506 26.53 -42.70 -8.40
CA TRP A 506 26.60 -41.38 -9.02
C TRP A 506 26.42 -41.49 -10.54
N LYS A 507 25.57 -40.65 -11.14
CA LYS A 507 25.57 -40.37 -12.59
C LYS A 507 25.45 -38.88 -12.83
N GLU A 508 26.37 -38.33 -13.63
CA GLU A 508 26.35 -36.97 -14.15
C GLU A 508 25.28 -36.82 -15.23
N GLY A 509 24.53 -35.71 -15.21
CA GLY A 509 23.58 -35.35 -16.26
C GLY A 509 23.43 -33.83 -16.34
N TRP A 510 23.86 -33.26 -17.46
CA TRP A 510 23.77 -31.84 -17.79
C TRP A 510 22.33 -31.46 -18.16
N VAL A 511 21.79 -30.39 -17.57
CA VAL A 511 20.57 -29.74 -18.07
C VAL A 511 20.96 -28.38 -18.63
N THR A 512 20.98 -28.30 -19.97
CA THR A 512 21.13 -27.06 -20.73
C THR A 512 19.82 -26.29 -20.71
N SER A 513 19.85 -25.03 -20.27
CA SER A 513 18.74 -24.10 -20.41
C SER A 513 18.61 -23.61 -21.85
N SER A 514 17.49 -23.93 -22.51
CA SER A 514 17.05 -23.25 -23.73
C SER A 514 15.54 -23.37 -23.88
N GLY A 515 14.85 -22.24 -24.07
CA GLY A 515 13.55 -22.21 -24.75
C GLY A 515 12.53 -21.19 -24.24
N CYS A 516 12.48 -20.05 -24.95
CA CYS A 516 11.36 -19.12 -25.20
C CYS A 516 10.63 -18.43 -24.06
#